data_AF-A0A8S3FCK2-F1
#
_entry.id   AF-A0A8S3FCK2-F1
#
_cell.length_a   1.000
_cell.length_b   1.000
_cell.length_c   1.000
_cell.angle_alpha   90.00
_cell.angle_beta   90.00
_cell.angle_gamma   90.00
#
_symmetry.space_group_name_H-M   'P 1'
#
loop_
_entity.id
_entity.type
_entity.pdbx_description
1 polymer ?
#
loop_
_entity_poly.entity_id
_entity_poly.type
_entity_poly.pdbx_seq_one_letter_code
_entity_poly.pdbx_strand_id
1 'polypeptide(L)' 'PQLSGKTYWEIIELDPFWEPQTEEEFLHFGEKADFENRAKKYMNDVRRRKGLRVEEKIVEHAEKQRTHKKNK' A
#
# COMPACT_ATOMS: atom_id res chain seq x y z
N PRO A 1 -0.30 -23.07 -22.25
CA PRO A 1 -1.64 -22.46 -22.44
C PRO A 1 -1.47 -21.15 -23.22
N GLN A 2 -2.29 -20.90 -24.26
CA GLN A 2 -2.30 -19.61 -24.96
C GLN A 2 -3.11 -18.61 -24.14
N LEU A 3 -2.48 -17.51 -23.74
CA LEU A 3 -3.16 -16.37 -23.13
C LEU A 3 -3.68 -15.48 -24.26
N SER A 4 -4.97 -15.54 -24.54
CA SER A 4 -5.61 -14.46 -25.32
C SER A 4 -5.76 -13.26 -24.38
N GLY A 5 -5.00 -12.20 -24.61
CA GLY A 5 -5.18 -10.96 -23.85
C GLY A 5 -6.63 -10.49 -24.01
N LYS A 6 -7.37 -10.37 -22.91
CA LYS A 6 -8.71 -9.77 -22.92
C LYS A 6 -8.59 -8.34 -23.43
N THR A 7 -9.46 -7.94 -24.36
CA THR A 7 -9.43 -6.62 -25.02
C THR A 7 -10.12 -5.52 -24.21
N TYR A 8 -10.70 -5.85 -23.05
CA TYR A 8 -11.41 -4.93 -22.16
C TYR A 8 -10.91 -5.01 -20.73
N TRP A 9 -11.13 -3.94 -19.96
CA TRP A 9 -10.77 -3.85 -18.54
C TRP A 9 -11.88 -4.40 -17.65
N GLU A 10 -11.51 -5.09 -16.58
CA GLU A 10 -12.43 -5.56 -15.54
C GLU A 10 -12.35 -4.66 -14.31
N ILE A 11 -13.49 -4.43 -13.66
CA ILE A 11 -13.58 -3.61 -12.44
C ILE A 11 -13.13 -4.48 -11.26
N ILE A 12 -12.29 -3.91 -10.39
CA ILE A 12 -11.87 -4.55 -9.15
C ILE A 12 -12.81 -4.07 -8.04
N GLU A 13 -13.51 -4.98 -7.36
CA GLU A 13 -14.42 -4.70 -6.22
C GLU A 13 -13.66 -4.46 -4.91
N LEU A 14 -12.54 -3.73 -4.96
CA LEU A 14 -11.73 -3.38 -3.79
C LEU A 14 -11.48 -1.88 -3.82
N ASP A 15 -11.80 -1.21 -2.70
CA ASP A 15 -11.44 0.19 -2.51
C ASP A 15 -9.93 0.30 -2.24
N PRO A 16 -9.13 1.03 -3.05
CA PRO A 16 -7.70 1.25 -2.83
C PRO A 16 -7.34 1.93 -1.49
N PHE A 17 -8.29 2.59 -0.83
CA PHE A 17 -8.06 3.36 0.38
C PHE A 17 -8.71 2.74 1.63
N TRP A 18 -9.28 1.53 1.51
CA TRP A 18 -9.87 0.85 2.65
C TRP A 18 -8.81 0.51 3.71
N GLU A 19 -9.13 0.87 4.95
CA GLU A 19 -8.39 0.56 6.16
C GLU A 19 -9.41 0.16 7.24
N PRO A 20 -9.19 -0.90 8.03
CA PRO A 20 -10.11 -1.29 9.09
C PRO A 20 -10.24 -0.15 10.11
N GLN A 21 -11.47 0.17 10.52
CA GLN A 21 -11.74 1.26 11.46
C GLN A 21 -12.42 0.78 12.74
N THR A 22 -13.11 -0.37 12.68
CA THR A 22 -13.88 -0.91 13.80
C THR A 22 -13.18 -2.09 14.46
N GLU A 23 -13.40 -2.26 15.78
CA GLU A 23 -12.82 -3.33 16.57
C GLU A 23 -13.19 -4.73 16.03
N GLU A 24 -14.40 -4.87 15.48
CA GLU A 24 -14.85 -6.09 14.81
C GLU A 24 -14.07 -6.39 13.53
N GLU A 25 -13.81 -5.38 12.69
CA GLU A 25 -12.97 -5.53 11.49
C GLU A 25 -11.51 -5.84 11.85
N PHE A 26 -10.97 -5.24 12.90
CA PHE A 26 -9.63 -5.57 13.40
C PHE A 26 -9.54 -7.01 13.88
N LEU A 27 -10.57 -7.52 14.55
CA LEU A 27 -10.61 -8.92 14.96
C LEU A 27 -10.71 -9.86 13.75
N HIS A 28 -11.42 -9.44 12.70
CA HIS A 28 -11.66 -10.25 11.51
C HIS A 28 -10.49 -10.27 10.52
N PHE A 29 -9.79 -9.15 10.37
CA PHE A 29 -8.71 -8.95 9.39
C PHE A 29 -7.31 -8.81 10.01
N GLY A 30 -7.22 -8.70 11.34
CA GLY A 30 -5.98 -8.46 12.08
C GLY A 30 -5.63 -6.97 12.22
N GLU A 31 -4.77 -6.64 13.20
CA GLU A 31 -4.26 -5.28 13.46
C GLU A 31 -3.52 -4.69 12.24
N LYS A 32 -2.90 -5.58 11.46
CA LYS A 32 -2.48 -5.32 10.09
C LYS A 32 -3.34 -6.24 9.25
N ALA A 33 -4.19 -5.68 8.39
CA ALA A 33 -4.93 -6.47 7.42
C ALA A 33 -3.92 -7.39 6.71
N ASP A 34 -3.95 -8.70 7.01
CA ASP A 34 -2.96 -9.66 6.48
C ASP A 34 -3.02 -9.78 4.94
N PHE A 35 -4.02 -9.14 4.34
CA PHE A 35 -4.23 -9.03 2.90
C PHE A 35 -3.75 -7.69 2.35
N GLU A 36 -2.72 -7.74 1.50
CA GLU A 36 -2.27 -6.60 0.70
C GLU A 36 -3.40 -6.14 -0.23
N ASN A 37 -3.86 -4.89 -0.06
CA ASN A 37 -4.87 -4.29 -0.93
C ASN A 37 -4.35 -4.17 -2.37
N ARG A 38 -4.77 -5.10 -3.23
CA ARG A 38 -4.35 -5.19 -4.64
C ARG A 38 -4.65 -3.91 -5.42
N ALA A 39 -5.76 -3.24 -5.12
CA ALA A 39 -6.14 -1.99 -5.78
C ALA A 39 -5.17 -0.85 -5.40
N LYS A 40 -4.80 -0.76 -4.11
CA LYS A 40 -3.78 0.19 -3.61
C LYS A 40 -2.42 -0.06 -4.26
N LYS A 41 -2.01 -1.33 -4.38
CA LYS A 41 -0.75 -1.74 -5.02
C LYS A 41 -0.66 -1.29 -6.48
N TYR A 42 -1.67 -1.64 -7.29
CA TYR A 42 -1.69 -1.24 -8.70
C TYR A 42 -1.69 0.27 -8.89
N MET A 43 -2.43 0.99 -8.04
CA MET A 43 -2.42 2.45 -8.04
C MET A 43 -1.02 3.01 -7.72
N ASN A 44 -0.37 2.51 -6.67
CA ASN A 44 0.95 2.97 -6.25
C ASN A 44 2.02 2.69 -7.32
N ASP A 45 1.98 1.53 -7.97
CA ASP A 45 2.92 1.18 -9.04
C ASP A 45 2.77 2.08 -10.27
N VAL A 46 1.54 2.44 -10.63
CA VAL A 46 1.27 3.43 -11.68
C VAL A 46 1.80 4.81 -11.29
N ARG A 47 1.57 5.24 -10.04
CA ARG A 47 2.04 6.54 -9.54
C ARG A 47 3.57 6.63 -9.53
N ARG A 48 4.26 5.61 -9.03
CA ARG A 48 5.74 5.53 -9.04
C ARG A 48 6.31 5.64 -10.45
N ARG A 49 5.75 4.88 -11.40
CA ARG A 49 6.16 4.93 -12.80
C ARG A 49 5.90 6.29 -13.45
N LYS A 50 4.87 7.02 -13.02
CA LYS A 50 4.58 8.38 -13.46
C LYS A 50 5.35 9.47 -12.70
N GLY A 51 6.17 9.11 -11.71
CA GLY A 51 6.88 10.07 -10.85
C GLY A 51 5.97 10.85 -9.90
N LEU A 52 4.76 10.36 -9.63
CA LEU A 52 3.83 10.97 -8.70
C LEU A 52 4.12 10.51 -7.27
N ARG A 53 3.87 11.41 -6.30
CA ARG A 53 4.04 11.09 -4.88
C ARG A 53 3.10 9.96 -4.48
N VAL A 54 3.64 8.97 -3.79
CA VAL A 54 2.90 7.91 -3.12
C VAL A 54 2.98 8.17 -1.62
N GLU A 55 1.85 8.07 -0.93
CA GLU A 55 1.77 8.19 0.52
C GLU A 55 2.18 6.87 1.18
N GLU A 56 3.42 6.46 0.95
CA GLU A 56 4.04 5.40 1.73
C GLU A 56 4.66 6.02 2.98
N LYS A 57 4.22 5.55 4.14
CA LYS A 57 4.91 5.81 5.41
C LYS A 57 6.26 5.08 5.35
N ILE A 58 7.27 5.70 4.75
CA ILE A 58 8.65 5.17 4.69
C ILE A 58 9.25 5.09 6.11
N VAL A 59 8.77 5.95 7.03
CA VAL A 59 9.16 5.96 8.43
C VAL A 59 7.90 6.13 9.28
N GLU A 60 7.46 5.05 9.93
CA GLU A 60 6.31 5.08 10.85
C GLU A 60 6.61 5.87 12.14
N HIS A 61 7.88 5.92 12.57
CA HIS A 61 8.33 6.63 13.77
C HIS A 61 9.52 7.55 13.47
N ALA A 62 9.25 8.81 13.11
CA ALA A 62 10.28 9.79 12.78
C ALA A 62 11.02 10.36 14.03
N GLU A 63 10.58 10.05 15.25
CA GLU A 63 11.06 10.70 16.48
C GLU A 63 12.51 10.40 16.87
N LYS A 64 13.12 9.30 16.40
CA LYS A 64 14.46 8.88 16.84
C LYS A 64 15.46 8.74 15.69
N GLN A 65 15.57 9.77 14.85
CA GLN A 65 16.72 9.87 13.95
C GLN A 65 17.96 10.31 14.75
N ARG A 66 18.80 9.36 15.18
CA ARG A 66 20.12 9.65 15.73
C ARG A 66 20.91 10.47 14.72
N THR A 67 21.34 11.68 15.09
CA THR A 67 22.41 12.36 14.35
C THR A 67 23.73 11.64 14.64
N HIS A 68 24.33 11.01 13.63
CA HIS A 68 25.68 10.50 13.75
C HIS A 68 26.64 11.69 13.93
N LYS A 69 26.98 12.04 15.17
CA LYS A 69 28.19 12.84 15.42
C LYS A 69 29.38 11.98 15.00
N LYS A 70 29.94 12.26 13.83
CA LYS A 70 31.27 11.79 13.45
C LYS A 70 32.26 12.62 14.26
N ASN A 71 32.72 12.09 15.39
CA ASN A 71 33.96 12.58 15.99
C ASN A 71 35.10 11.98 15.17
N LYS A 72 35.74 12.80 14.34
CA LYS A 72 37.14 12.63 13.99
C LYS A 72 37.80 14.00 13.97
#